data_AF-A0A1G5MV12-F1
#
_entry.id   AF-A0A1G5MV12-F1
#
_cell.length_a   1.000
_cell.length_b   1.000
_cell.length_c   1.000
_cell.angle_alpha   90.00
_cell.angle_beta   90.00
_cell.angle_gamma   90.00
#
_symmetry.space_group_name_H-M   'P 1'
#
loop_
_entity.id
_entity.type
_entity.pdbx_description
1 polymer ?
#
loop_
_entity_poly.entity_id
_entity_poly.type
_entity_poly.pdbx_seq_one_letter_code
_entity_poly.pdbx_strand_id
1 'polypeptide(L)' 'MDNIFLRLVKHFGTQELTAEALGVDQSTVSGWVRGKHGMSPVVAKRAEKLTGGSFSKEHLCPSFPWSAFAA' A
#
# COMPACT_ATOMS: atom_id res chain seq x y z
N MET A 1 11.09 12.50 6.24
CA MET A 1 11.43 11.60 5.13
C MET A 1 10.12 11.06 4.59
N ASP A 2 9.71 11.50 3.40
CA ASP A 2 8.40 11.15 2.81
C ASP A 2 8.55 9.83 2.03
N ASN A 3 7.88 8.77 2.49
CA ASN A 3 7.90 7.46 1.84
C ASN A 3 6.59 7.20 1.09
N ILE A 4 6.56 6.18 0.24
CA ILE A 4 5.37 5.87 -0.57
C ILE A 4 4.12 5.62 0.29
N PHE A 5 4.28 5.08 1.50
CA PHE A 5 3.16 4.84 2.41
C PHE A 5 2.63 6.12 3.06
N LEU A 6 3.47 7.10 3.37
CA LEU A 6 3.03 8.43 3.80
C LEU A 6 2.23 9.14 2.71
N ARG A 7 2.67 9.05 1.46
CA ARG A 7 1.94 9.58 0.30
C ARG A 7 0.61 8.87 0.09
N LEU A 8 0.57 7.55 0.28
CA LEU A 8 -0.65 6.75 0.20
C LEU A 8 -1.64 7.16 1.30
N VAL A 9 -1.15 7.35 2.53
CA VAL A 9 -1.96 7.85 3.64
C VAL A 9 -2.53 9.23 3.34
N LYS A 10 -1.71 10.13 2.78
CA LYS A 10 -2.17 11.46 2.36
C LYS A 10 -3.24 11.39 1.25
N HIS A 11 -3.15 10.41 0.35
CA HIS A 11 -4.16 10.22 -0.70
C HIS A 11 -5.52 9.83 -0.13
N PHE A 12 -5.56 8.93 0.86
CA PHE A 12 -6.80 8.54 1.54
C PHE A 12 -7.23 9.49 2.67
N GLY A 13 -6.32 10.33 3.17
CA GLY A 13 -6.55 11.33 4.21
C GLY A 13 -5.84 11.00 5.52
N THR A 14 -6.13 9.84 6.12
CA THR A 14 -5.54 9.39 7.40
C THR A 14 -5.13 7.93 7.37
N GLN A 15 -4.40 7.46 8.39
CA GLN A 15 -4.04 6.05 8.49
C GLN A 15 -5.28 5.17 8.70
N GLU A 16 -6.27 5.67 9.43
CA GLU A 16 -7.57 5.01 9.66
C GLU A 16 -8.36 4.87 8.35
N LEU A 17 -8.49 5.95 7.57
CA LEU A 17 -9.18 5.92 6.28
C LEU A 17 -8.44 5.04 5.26
N THR A 18 -7.10 5.04 5.30
CA THR A 18 -6.29 4.12 4.49
C THR A 18 -6.55 2.67 4.88
N ALA A 19 -6.63 2.38 6.18
CA ALA A 19 -6.86 1.05 6.71
C ALA A 19 -8.25 0.52 6.31
N GLU A 20 -9.27 1.36 6.46
CA GLU A 20 -10.65 1.06 6.03
C GLU A 20 -10.72 0.79 4.53
N ALA A 21 -10.19 1.72 3.71
CA ALA A 21 -10.18 1.58 2.25
C ALA A 21 -9.43 0.31 1.80
N LEU A 22 -8.33 -0.01 2.47
CA LEU A 22 -7.51 -1.17 2.14
C LEU A 22 -7.90 -2.43 2.90
N GLY A 23 -8.96 -2.43 3.72
CA GLY A 23 -9.43 -3.58 4.49
C GLY A 23 -8.34 -4.23 5.36
N VAL A 24 -7.59 -3.41 6.10
CA VAL A 24 -6.56 -3.82 7.07
C VAL A 24 -6.75 -3.05 8.38
N ASP A 25 -5.99 -3.41 9.43
CA ASP A 25 -5.94 -2.60 10.65
C ASP A 25 -5.06 -1.36 10.50
N GLN A 26 -5.41 -0.28 11.20
CA GLN A 26 -4.62 0.95 11.22
C GLN A 26 -3.18 0.74 11.71
N SER A 27 -2.97 -0.20 12.64
CA SER A 27 -1.64 -0.58 13.13
C SER A 27 -0.76 -1.15 12.01
N THR A 28 -1.35 -1.81 11.02
CA THR A 28 -0.65 -2.31 9.83
C THR A 28 -0.17 -1.13 8.98
N VAL A 29 -1.01 -0.12 8.77
CA VAL A 29 -0.65 1.12 8.05
C VAL A 29 0.48 1.86 8.77
N SER A 30 0.39 1.98 10.09
CA SER A 30 1.44 2.56 10.93
C SER A 30 2.76 1.81 10.79
N GLY A 31 2.72 0.48 10.72
CA GLY A 31 3.87 -0.38 10.46
C GLY A 31 4.57 -0.05 9.14
N TRP A 32 3.81 0.17 8.06
CA TRP A 32 4.36 0.57 6.76
C TRP A 32 4.98 1.96 6.80
N VAL A 33 4.26 2.94 7.34
CA VAL A 33 4.72 4.34 7.45
C VAL A 33 6.04 4.41 8.22
N ARG A 34 6.20 3.59 9.26
CA ARG A 34 7.40 3.52 10.10
C ARG A 34 8.48 2.58 9.56
N GLY A 35 8.24 1.91 8.44
CA GLY A 35 9.18 0.97 7.83
C GLY A 35 9.42 -0.31 8.63
N LYS A 36 8.49 -0.72 9.50
CA LYS A 36 8.61 -1.97 10.29
C LYS A 36 8.43 -3.21 9.42
N HIS A 37 7.52 -3.16 8.47
CA HIS A 37 7.25 -4.22 7.51
C HIS A 37 6.68 -3.61 6.22
N GLY A 38 6.70 -4.38 5.12
CA GLY A 38 6.12 -3.99 3.83
C GLY A 38 4.61 -4.28 3.72
N MET A 39 4.03 -3.86 2.60
CA MET A 39 2.66 -4.19 2.21
C MET A 39 2.61 -5.57 1.53
N SER A 40 1.57 -6.35 1.79
CA SER A 40 1.39 -7.65 1.14
C SER A 40 0.94 -7.48 -0.33
N PRO A 41 1.18 -8.49 -1.20
CA PRO A 41 0.77 -8.41 -2.61
C PRO A 41 -0.73 -8.17 -2.80
N VAL A 42 -1.56 -8.83 -2.00
CA VAL A 42 -3.03 -8.70 -2.07
C VAL A 42 -3.46 -7.26 -1.79
N VAL A 43 -2.86 -6.64 -0.77
CA VAL A 43 -3.16 -5.26 -0.38
C VAL A 43 -2.59 -4.27 -1.41
N ALA A 44 -1.41 -4.53 -1.96
CA ALA A 44 -0.81 -3.70 -3.00
C ALA A 44 -1.67 -3.65 -4.27
N LYS A 45 -2.21 -4.79 -4.73
CA LYS A 45 -3.19 -4.83 -5.84
C LYS A 45 -4.45 -4.03 -5.54
N ARG A 46 -4.96 -4.12 -4.30
CA ARG A 46 -6.15 -3.37 -3.87
C ARG A 46 -5.89 -1.87 -3.87
N ALA A 47 -4.74 -1.44 -3.35
CA ALA A 47 -4.31 -0.04 -3.35
C ALA A 47 -4.16 0.51 -4.76
N GLU A 48 -3.51 -0.23 -5.67
CA GLU A 48 -3.39 0.16 -7.08
C GLU A 48 -4.77 0.38 -7.72
N LYS A 49 -5.69 -0.57 -7.51
CA LYS A 49 -7.06 -0.47 -8.04
C LYS A 49 -7.83 0.73 -7.49
N LEU A 50 -7.80 0.94 -6.17
CA LEU A 50 -8.56 2.01 -5.51
C LEU A 50 -7.99 3.42 -5.79
N THR A 51 -6.70 3.51 -6.10
CA THR A 51 -6.03 4.79 -6.40
C THR A 51 -5.95 5.08 -7.90
N GLY A 52 -6.62 4.28 -8.73
CA GLY A 52 -6.61 4.42 -10.19
C GLY A 52 -5.21 4.29 -10.79
N GLY A 53 -4.33 3.48 -10.20
CA GLY A 53 -2.95 3.31 -10.65
C GLY A 53 -1.95 4.37 -10.18
N SER A 54 -2.39 5.37 -9.40
CA SER A 54 -1.49 6.41 -8.85
C SER A 54 -0.40 5.82 -7.93
N PHE A 55 -0.69 4.67 -7.33
CA PHE A 55 0.26 3.90 -6.54
C PHE A 55 0.34 2.48 -7.11
N SER A 56 1.40 2.19 -7.86
CA SER A 56 1.55 0.87 -8.48
C SER A 56 1.87 -0.20 -7.44
N LYS A 57 1.35 -1.41 -7.66
CA LYS A 57 1.59 -2.55 -6.76
C LYS A 57 3.07 -2.96 -6.71
N GLU A 58 3.81 -2.73 -7.79
CA GLU A 58 5.25 -2.99 -7.89
C GLU A 58 6.05 -2.05 -6.97
N HIS A 59 5.63 -0.79 -6.83
CA HIS A 59 6.27 0.13 -5.89
C HIS A 59 5.84 -0.10 -4.44
N LEU A 60 4.59 -0.52 -4.20
CA LEU A 60 4.07 -0.81 -2.87
C LEU A 60 4.58 -2.15 -2.31
N CYS A 61 4.84 -3.12 -3.16
CA CYS A 61 5.31 -4.46 -2.82
C CYS A 61 6.42 -4.91 -3.80
N PRO A 62 7.63 -4.32 -3.71
CA PRO A 62 8.70 -4.53 -4.70
C PRO A 62 9.34 -5.92 -4.64
N SER A 63 9.26 -6.59 -3.50
CA SER A 63 9.86 -7.93 -3.32
C SER A 63 9.00 -9.06 -3.86
N PHE A 64 7.78 -8.77 -4.33
CA PHE A 64 6.91 -9.79 -4.90
C PHE A 64 7.16 -9.93 -6.41
N PRO A 65 7.28 -11.17 -6.94
CA PRO A 65 7.61 -11.40 -8.35
C PRO A 65 6.39 -11.19 -9.26
N TRP A 66 5.95 -9.95 -9.43
CA TRP A 66 4.76 -9.57 -10.22
C TRP A 66 4.79 -10.08 -11.66
N SER A 67 5.98 -10.03 -12.30
CA SER A 67 6.17 -10.48 -13.69
C SER A 67 5.99 -11.99 -13.86
N ALA A 68 6.19 -12.80 -12.80
CA ALA A 68 6.01 -14.25 -12.87
C ALA A 68 4.53 -14.67 -12.97
N PHE A 69 3.60 -13.75 -12.69
CA PHE A 69 2.16 -14.01 -12.67
C PHE A 69 1.36 -13.09 -13.61
N ALA A 70 2.04 -12.33 -14.47
CA ALA A 70 1.41 -11.55 -15.53
C ALA A 70 1.18 -12.47 -16.74
N ALA A 71 -0.07 -12.93 -16.91
CA ALA A 71 -0.54 -13.69 -18.06
C ALA A 71 -1.50 -12.84 -18.90
#